data_AF-A0A428HMW2-F1
#
_entry.id   AF-A0A428HMW2-F1
#
_cell.length_a   1.000
_cell.length_b   1.000
_cell.length_c   1.000
_cell.angle_alpha   90.00
_cell.angle_beta   90.00
_cell.angle_gamma   90.00
#
_symmetry.space_group_name_H-M   'P 1'
#
loop_
_entity.id
_entity.type
_entity.pdbx_description
1 polymer ?
#
loop_
_entity_poly.entity_id
_entity_poly.type
_entity_poly.pdbx_seq_one_letter_code
_entity_poly.pdbx_strand_id
1 'polypeptide(L)'
;MTKNIYEYKDTSDWYVAEWGQSASYSEFEQVSAEASDILDRLESILAAEELGLPLNITVIRYGSAFRFLTFLLDILNQEMDRKLELLQRQGALLLVEGRKLLYVHLPQTGVDLQAFLGAKDVKDTLLIATRNEGKTAEFRKLFGKLGYEVENLNDYPDLPEVAETGMTFEENARLKAETISQLTGKMVLADDSGLQVDVLGGLPGVWSARFAGVGATDAENNIKLLHELAMVFDIKDRSAHFHTTLVVASPDKESLVVEADWSGYIAHEPKGENGFGYDPLFLVGETGKTSAELTIEEKNAQSHRAQAVQKLMEVFPAWQSKQSS
;
A
#
# COMPACT_ATOMS: atom_id res chain seq x y z
N MET A 1 -15.23 31.38 38.24
CA MET A 1 -14.34 30.32 37.72
C MET A 1 -12.92 30.74 38.08
N THR A 2 -12.20 29.91 38.82
CA THR A 2 -10.78 30.14 39.12
C THR A 2 -10.02 30.11 37.80
N LYS A 3 -9.33 31.20 37.47
CA LYS A 3 -8.39 31.25 36.34
C LYS A 3 -7.15 30.47 36.76
N ASN A 4 -6.89 29.34 36.10
CA ASN A 4 -5.65 28.62 36.31
C ASN A 4 -4.56 29.34 35.51
N ILE A 5 -3.57 29.87 36.22
CA ILE A 5 -2.41 30.55 35.65
C ILE A 5 -1.19 29.67 35.90
N TYR A 6 -0.41 29.45 34.84
CA TYR A 6 0.80 28.67 34.84
C TYR A 6 1.97 29.57 34.46
N GLU A 7 3.12 29.39 35.12
CA GLU A 7 4.33 30.16 34.84
C GLU A 7 5.52 29.21 34.74
N TYR A 8 6.36 29.43 33.74
CA TYR A 8 7.68 28.84 33.63
C TYR A 8 8.72 29.94 33.53
N LYS A 9 9.81 29.85 34.30
CA LYS A 9 10.87 30.85 34.30
C LYS A 9 12.23 30.27 34.63
N ASP A 10 13.20 30.52 33.77
CA ASP A 10 14.61 30.25 34.00
C ASP A 10 15.50 31.42 33.50
N THR A 11 16.80 31.18 33.32
CA THR A 11 17.75 32.20 32.86
C THR A 11 17.53 32.65 31.42
N SER A 12 17.00 31.77 30.57
CA SER A 12 16.87 31.95 29.12
C SER A 12 15.42 32.07 28.66
N ASP A 13 14.46 31.64 29.47
CA ASP A 13 13.07 31.48 29.10
C ASP A 13 12.12 31.99 30.20
N TRP A 14 11.04 32.65 29.80
CA TRP A 14 9.99 33.08 30.72
C TRP A 14 8.65 33.15 29.98
N TYR A 15 7.71 32.30 30.40
CA TYR A 15 6.38 32.18 29.82
C TYR A 15 5.31 32.18 30.91
N VAL A 16 4.15 32.71 30.57
CA VAL A 16 2.94 32.66 31.39
C VAL A 16 1.80 32.17 30.50
N ALA A 17 0.99 31.24 30.99
CA ALA A 17 -0.20 30.77 30.29
C ALA A 17 -1.42 30.84 31.21
N GLU A 18 -2.55 31.25 30.67
CA GLU A 18 -3.84 31.28 31.35
C GLU A 18 -4.81 30.32 30.63
N TRP A 19 -5.39 29.39 31.39
CA TRP A 19 -6.44 28.50 30.91
C TRP A 19 -7.78 29.22 30.77
N GLY A 20 -8.46 29.11 29.63
CA GLY A 20 -9.72 29.82 29.39
C GLY A 20 -10.58 29.29 28.24
N GLN A 21 -11.88 29.65 28.25
CA GLN A 21 -12.88 29.19 27.27
C GLN A 21 -12.81 29.89 25.90
N SER A 22 -12.11 31.02 25.80
CA SER A 22 -11.87 31.73 24.55
C SER A 22 -10.37 31.82 24.33
N ALA A 23 -9.88 31.13 23.30
CA ALA A 23 -8.51 31.25 22.85
C ALA A 23 -8.31 32.66 22.27
N SER A 24 -7.49 33.49 22.91
CA SER A 24 -6.86 34.62 22.24
C SER A 24 -5.39 34.28 22.05
N TYR A 25 -5.06 33.83 20.84
CA TYR A 25 -3.69 33.67 20.42
C TYR A 25 -3.19 35.05 19.97
N SER A 26 -2.59 35.79 20.89
CA SER A 26 -1.90 37.03 20.53
C SER A 26 -0.56 36.68 19.87
N GLU A 27 -0.47 36.95 18.56
CA GLU A 27 0.71 36.76 17.70
C GLU A 27 2.00 37.21 18.39
N PHE A 28 2.96 36.30 18.48
CA PHE A 28 4.23 36.50 19.18
C PHE A 28 5.25 37.33 18.38
N GLU A 29 6.12 38.03 19.13
CA GLU A 29 7.50 38.24 18.67
C GLU A 29 8.16 36.88 18.41
N GLN A 30 8.68 36.72 17.18
CA GLN A 30 9.29 35.53 16.57
C GLN A 30 9.73 34.39 17.54
N VAL A 31 8.79 33.54 17.98
CA VAL A 31 9.14 32.16 18.38
C VAL A 31 9.72 31.43 17.16
N SER A 32 10.53 30.40 17.37
CA SER A 32 11.12 29.69 16.24
C SER A 32 10.05 28.99 15.39
N ALA A 33 10.34 28.78 14.11
CA ALA A 33 9.43 28.09 13.19
C ALA A 33 9.04 26.70 13.72
N GLU A 34 9.98 25.99 14.37
CA GLU A 34 9.71 24.68 14.95
C GLU A 34 8.63 24.71 16.05
N ALA A 35 8.64 25.75 16.89
CA ALA A 35 7.63 25.93 17.92
C ALA A 35 6.27 26.28 17.31
N SER A 36 6.26 27.14 16.28
CA SER A 36 5.04 27.51 15.56
C SER A 36 4.39 26.29 14.89
N ASP A 37 5.16 25.48 14.16
CA ASP A 37 4.64 24.32 13.44
C ASP A 37 3.95 23.30 14.37
N ILE A 38 4.56 23.06 15.55
CA ILE A 38 4.00 22.11 16.53
C ILE A 38 2.77 22.69 17.21
N LEU A 39 2.73 24.00 17.48
CA LEU A 39 1.56 24.68 18.01
C LEU A 39 0.37 24.60 17.05
N ASP A 40 0.57 24.92 15.78
CA ASP A 40 -0.46 24.85 14.75
C ASP A 40 -1.02 23.42 14.64
N ARG A 41 -0.14 22.42 14.78
CA ARG A 41 -0.55 21.02 14.79
C ARG A 41 -1.35 20.64 16.03
N LEU A 42 -0.97 21.12 17.22
CA LEU A 42 -1.74 20.91 18.45
C LEU A 42 -3.12 21.54 18.35
N GLU A 43 -3.21 22.76 17.83
CA GLU A 43 -4.49 23.44 17.60
C GLU A 43 -5.36 22.62 16.63
N SER A 44 -4.80 22.13 15.53
CA SER A 44 -5.52 21.26 14.59
C SER A 44 -6.04 19.97 15.23
N ILE A 45 -5.25 19.33 16.09
CA ILE A 45 -5.65 18.10 16.81
C ILE A 45 -6.83 18.41 17.74
N LEU A 46 -6.75 19.49 18.52
CA LEU A 46 -7.79 19.86 19.47
C LEU A 46 -9.05 20.43 18.80
N ALA A 47 -8.90 21.08 17.65
CA ALA A 47 -10.02 21.56 16.83
C ALA A 47 -10.83 20.40 16.25
N ALA A 48 -10.19 19.30 15.85
CA ALA A 48 -10.87 18.09 15.41
C ALA A 48 -11.71 17.43 16.53
N GLU A 49 -11.44 17.78 17.78
CA GLU A 49 -12.17 17.34 18.99
C GLU A 49 -13.19 18.40 19.48
N GLU A 50 -13.41 19.49 18.72
CA GLU A 50 -14.30 20.63 19.08
C GLU A 50 -13.88 21.39 20.35
N LEU A 51 -12.63 21.25 20.81
CA LEU A 51 -12.12 21.85 22.05
C LEU A 51 -11.36 23.17 21.81
N GLY A 52 -10.74 23.34 20.64
CA GLY A 52 -9.81 24.45 20.36
C GLY A 52 -8.56 24.40 21.24
N LEU A 53 -7.67 25.41 21.17
CA LEU A 53 -6.53 25.54 22.09
C LEU A 53 -6.89 26.51 23.24
N PRO A 54 -7.33 26.04 24.42
CA PRO A 54 -7.87 26.88 25.50
C PRO A 54 -6.78 27.60 26.32
N LEU A 55 -5.74 28.11 25.66
CA LEU A 55 -4.59 28.75 26.29
C LEU A 55 -4.43 30.19 25.78
N ASN A 56 -4.34 31.13 26.72
CA ASN A 56 -3.83 32.48 26.46
C ASN A 56 -2.38 32.53 26.93
N ILE A 57 -1.44 32.68 26.00
CA ILE A 57 -0.01 32.52 26.29
C ILE A 57 0.67 33.88 26.16
N THR A 58 1.54 34.21 27.12
CA THR A 58 2.43 35.37 27.10
C THR A 58 3.87 34.88 27.23
N VAL A 59 4.70 35.16 26.22
CA VAL A 59 6.12 34.83 26.16
C VAL A 59 6.88 36.12 26.44
N ILE A 60 7.54 36.17 27.59
CA ILE A 60 8.30 37.33 28.05
C ILE A 60 9.76 37.21 27.63
N ARG A 61 10.27 35.98 27.54
CA ARG A 61 11.60 35.66 27.03
C ARG A 61 11.60 34.28 26.37
N TYR A 62 12.20 34.17 25.19
CA TYR A 62 12.28 32.93 24.41
C TYR A 62 13.73 32.55 24.08
N GLY A 63 14.06 31.29 24.31
CA GLY A 63 15.37 30.70 24.07
C GLY A 63 15.31 29.21 23.66
N SER A 64 14.20 28.50 23.87
CA SER A 64 14.07 27.10 23.43
C SER A 64 12.64 26.70 23.07
N ALA A 65 12.46 26.21 21.83
CA ALA A 65 11.22 25.58 21.38
C ALA A 65 10.81 24.41 22.27
N PHE A 66 11.77 23.54 22.62
CA PHE A 66 11.50 22.34 23.42
C PHE A 66 10.92 22.70 24.80
N ARG A 67 11.54 23.64 25.51
CA ARG A 67 11.06 24.06 26.85
C ARG A 67 9.69 24.73 26.77
N PHE A 68 9.53 25.64 25.80
CA PHE A 68 8.27 26.32 25.57
C PHE A 68 7.12 25.33 25.30
N LEU A 69 7.31 24.42 24.35
CA LEU A 69 6.31 23.42 24.00
C LEU A 69 6.03 22.45 25.15
N THR A 70 7.06 21.99 25.87
CA THR A 70 6.89 21.11 27.04
C THR A 70 6.00 21.77 28.10
N PHE A 71 6.24 23.05 28.40
CA PHE A 71 5.41 23.82 29.31
C PHE A 71 3.93 23.83 28.90
N LEU A 72 3.64 23.98 27.60
CA LEU A 72 2.26 23.97 27.11
C LEU A 72 1.62 22.58 27.17
N LEU A 73 2.38 21.52 26.82
CA LEU A 73 1.91 20.15 26.91
C LEU A 73 1.58 19.75 28.35
N ASP A 74 2.38 20.19 29.33
CA ASP A 74 2.11 19.92 30.75
C ASP A 74 0.76 20.50 31.19
N ILE A 75 0.42 21.70 30.73
CA ILE A 75 -0.88 22.33 31.01
C ILE A 75 -2.01 21.54 30.35
N LEU A 76 -1.87 21.19 29.07
CA LEU A 76 -2.87 20.41 28.35
C LEU A 76 -3.09 19.04 29.00
N ASN A 77 -2.03 18.37 29.42
CA ASN A 77 -2.12 17.09 30.12
C ASN A 77 -2.84 17.23 31.46
N GLN A 78 -2.53 18.28 32.24
CA GLN A 78 -3.16 18.52 33.53
C GLN A 78 -4.65 18.84 33.38
N GLU A 79 -5.03 19.72 32.45
CA GLU A 79 -6.40 20.23 32.36
C GLU A 79 -7.33 19.36 31.50
N MET A 80 -6.78 18.55 30.59
CA MET A 80 -7.54 17.69 29.67
C MET A 80 -7.38 16.19 29.93
N ASP A 81 -6.64 15.79 30.98
CA ASP A 81 -6.31 14.38 31.30
C ASP A 81 -5.69 13.62 30.10
N ARG A 82 -4.75 14.27 29.42
CA ARG A 82 -4.02 13.72 28.27
C ARG A 82 -2.63 13.20 28.65
N LYS A 83 -1.97 12.54 27.70
CA LYS A 83 -0.62 12.00 27.84
C LYS A 83 0.27 12.42 26.67
N LEU A 84 0.20 13.70 26.32
CA LEU A 84 1.03 14.33 25.31
C LEU A 84 2.46 14.46 25.81
N GLU A 85 3.43 14.14 24.98
CA GLU A 85 4.85 14.25 25.29
C GLU A 85 5.61 14.79 24.08
N LEU A 86 6.62 15.61 24.34
CA LEU A 86 7.56 16.08 23.34
C LEU A 86 8.89 15.36 23.51
N LEU A 87 9.30 14.59 22.51
CA LEU A 87 10.58 13.90 22.48
C LEU A 87 11.53 14.60 21.51
N GLN A 88 12.82 14.63 21.84
CA GLN A 88 13.85 15.11 20.93
C GLN A 88 14.75 13.96 20.49
N ARG A 89 14.98 13.82 19.18
CA ARG A 89 15.85 12.78 18.63
C ARG A 89 16.56 13.29 17.37
N GLN A 90 17.90 13.25 17.36
CA GLN A 90 18.72 13.72 16.22
C GLN A 90 18.37 15.15 15.77
N GLY A 91 17.97 16.01 16.70
CA GLY A 91 17.53 17.38 16.42
C GLY A 91 16.07 17.52 15.99
N ALA A 92 15.38 16.44 15.63
CA ALA A 92 13.94 16.44 15.38
C ALA A 92 13.14 16.49 16.69
N LEU A 93 11.95 17.10 16.62
CA LEU A 93 10.97 17.14 17.70
C LEU A 93 9.79 16.24 17.33
N LEU A 94 9.43 15.33 18.22
CA LEU A 94 8.35 14.36 18.03
C LEU A 94 7.27 14.63 19.06
N LEU A 95 6.07 14.96 18.60
CA LEU A 95 4.88 15.04 19.45
C LEU A 95 4.23 13.66 19.49
N VAL A 96 4.09 13.09 20.67
CA VAL A 96 3.51 11.76 20.86
C VAL A 96 2.39 11.78 21.90
N GLU A 97 1.48 10.81 21.82
CA GLU A 97 0.51 10.54 22.87
C GLU A 97 0.45 9.03 23.14
N GLY A 98 0.95 8.62 24.30
CA GLY A 98 1.14 7.20 24.62
C GLY A 98 2.08 6.51 23.62
N ARG A 99 1.53 5.67 22.73
CA ARG A 99 2.30 5.00 21.66
C ARG A 99 2.07 5.59 20.27
N LYS A 100 1.27 6.66 20.16
CA LYS A 100 0.93 7.28 18.88
C LYS A 100 1.87 8.44 18.60
N LEU A 101 2.53 8.41 17.44
CA LEU A 101 3.28 9.55 16.93
C LEU A 101 2.30 10.50 16.23
N LEU A 102 2.11 11.69 16.80
CA LEU A 102 1.13 12.66 16.32
C LEU A 102 1.72 13.62 15.29
N TYR A 103 3.00 13.98 15.45
CA TYR A 103 3.71 14.88 14.55
C TYR A 103 5.23 14.75 14.69
N VAL A 104 5.95 15.07 13.61
CA VAL A 104 7.41 15.17 13.59
C VAL A 104 7.79 16.47 12.93
N HIS A 105 8.49 17.34 13.67
CA HIS A 105 9.19 18.47 13.09
C HIS A 105 10.64 18.07 12.83
N LEU A 106 11.09 18.19 11.57
CA LEU A 106 12.47 17.90 11.16
C LEU A 106 13.26 19.21 11.02
N PRO A 107 14.56 19.23 11.38
CA PRO A 107 15.44 20.34 11.04
C PRO A 107 15.45 20.59 9.53
N GLN A 108 15.75 21.83 9.10
CA GLN A 108 15.78 22.19 7.67
C GLN A 108 16.76 21.35 6.84
N THR A 109 17.84 20.87 7.45
CA THR A 109 18.82 19.98 6.81
C THR A 109 18.38 18.50 6.79
N GLY A 110 17.22 18.18 7.35
CA GLY A 110 16.77 16.82 7.61
C GLY A 110 17.51 16.14 8.76
N VAL A 111 17.29 14.82 8.87
CA VAL A 111 17.98 13.93 9.80
C VAL A 111 18.51 12.71 9.05
N ASP A 112 19.55 12.07 9.57
CA ASP A 112 20.01 10.79 9.03
C ASP A 112 18.96 9.70 9.27
N LEU A 113 18.54 9.03 8.20
CA LEU A 113 17.43 8.09 8.20
C LEU A 113 17.70 6.87 9.08
N GLN A 114 18.90 6.29 8.96
CA GLN A 114 19.28 5.09 9.70
C GLN A 114 19.45 5.41 11.19
N ALA A 115 20.05 6.54 11.53
CA ALA A 115 20.17 6.97 12.93
C ALA A 115 18.79 7.30 13.54
N PHE A 116 17.88 7.88 12.76
CA PHE A 116 16.57 8.30 13.24
C PHE A 116 15.56 7.16 13.35
N LEU A 117 15.45 6.28 12.35
CA LEU A 117 14.48 5.19 12.34
C LEU A 117 15.08 3.84 12.77
N GLY A 118 16.40 3.71 12.81
CA GLY A 118 17.08 2.43 13.00
C GLY A 118 17.07 1.54 11.76
N ALA A 119 16.56 2.03 10.63
CA ALA A 119 16.39 1.28 9.39
C ALA A 119 17.09 1.98 8.22
N LYS A 120 17.77 1.20 7.37
CA LYS A 120 18.49 1.70 6.19
C LYS A 120 17.54 2.02 5.04
N ASP A 121 16.40 1.33 4.97
CA ASP A 121 15.29 1.59 4.05
C ASP A 121 13.98 1.63 4.87
N VAL A 122 13.04 2.46 4.47
CA VAL A 122 11.73 2.64 5.14
C VAL A 122 10.58 2.09 4.33
N LYS A 123 10.89 1.44 3.21
CA LYS A 123 9.87 0.88 2.34
C LYS A 123 9.19 -0.28 3.01
N ASP A 124 7.87 -0.30 2.88
CA ASP A 124 7.09 -1.48 3.21
C ASP A 124 7.43 -2.59 2.22
N THR A 125 7.52 -3.81 2.73
CA THR A 125 7.72 -5.00 1.91
C THR A 125 6.38 -5.63 1.57
N LEU A 126 6.16 -5.92 0.29
CA LEU A 126 5.03 -6.69 -0.21
C LEU A 126 5.54 -8.05 -0.70
N LEU A 127 5.11 -9.12 -0.05
CA LEU A 127 5.44 -10.49 -0.47
C LEU A 127 4.44 -10.94 -1.54
N ILE A 128 4.92 -11.28 -2.73
CA ILE A 128 4.06 -11.87 -3.77
C ILE A 128 4.05 -13.39 -3.60
N ALA A 129 2.87 -13.95 -3.39
CA ALA A 129 2.64 -15.40 -3.23
C ALA A 129 2.74 -16.16 -4.57
N THR A 130 3.88 -16.01 -5.27
CA THR A 130 4.20 -16.70 -6.52
C THR A 130 5.67 -17.10 -6.57
N ARG A 131 5.95 -18.23 -7.22
CA ARG A 131 7.32 -18.64 -7.62
C ARG A 131 7.61 -18.31 -9.09
N ASN A 132 6.62 -17.83 -9.84
CA ASN A 132 6.76 -17.48 -11.25
C ASN A 132 7.46 -16.11 -11.40
N GLU A 133 8.72 -16.12 -11.83
CA GLU A 133 9.52 -14.91 -12.02
C GLU A 133 8.97 -13.96 -13.10
N GLY A 134 8.25 -14.47 -14.10
CA GLY A 134 7.56 -13.63 -15.09
C GLY A 134 6.49 -12.76 -14.42
N LYS A 135 5.65 -13.35 -13.57
CA LYS A 135 4.69 -12.61 -12.74
C LYS A 135 5.39 -11.67 -11.77
N THR A 136 6.45 -12.13 -11.09
CA THR A 136 7.19 -11.27 -10.15
C THR A 136 7.83 -10.06 -10.84
N ALA A 137 8.35 -10.20 -12.06
CA ALA A 137 8.92 -9.10 -12.81
C ALA A 137 7.87 -8.02 -13.14
N GLU A 138 6.66 -8.43 -13.55
CA GLU A 138 5.54 -7.50 -13.77
C GLU A 138 5.18 -6.76 -12.45
N PHE A 139 5.02 -7.47 -11.34
CA PHE A 139 4.70 -6.85 -10.04
C PHE A 139 5.81 -5.95 -9.48
N ARG A 140 7.09 -6.35 -9.57
CA ARG A 140 8.23 -5.51 -9.17
C ARG A 140 8.20 -4.14 -9.88
N LYS A 141 7.89 -4.12 -11.18
CA LYS A 141 7.83 -2.87 -11.96
C LYS A 141 6.62 -2.00 -11.59
N LEU A 142 5.49 -2.61 -11.25
CA LEU A 142 4.27 -1.91 -10.85
C LEU A 142 4.39 -1.34 -9.43
N PHE A 143 4.73 -2.17 -8.45
CA PHE A 143 4.81 -1.79 -7.03
C PHE A 143 6.08 -1.01 -6.65
N GLY A 144 7.19 -1.20 -7.38
CA GLY A 144 8.41 -0.42 -7.16
C GLY A 144 8.19 1.09 -7.39
N LYS A 145 7.31 1.47 -8.33
CA LYS A 145 6.91 2.87 -8.54
C LYS A 145 6.13 3.47 -7.37
N LEU A 146 5.55 2.61 -6.55
CA LEU A 146 4.73 2.97 -5.40
C LEU A 146 5.52 2.97 -4.09
N GLY A 147 6.83 2.72 -4.16
CA GLY A 147 7.71 2.70 -2.99
C GLY A 147 7.71 1.37 -2.23
N TYR A 148 7.17 0.28 -2.78
CA TYR A 148 7.24 -1.03 -2.15
C TYR A 148 8.50 -1.79 -2.56
N GLU A 149 9.10 -2.48 -1.60
CA GLU A 149 10.02 -3.57 -1.89
C GLU A 149 9.24 -4.86 -2.13
N VAL A 150 9.60 -5.60 -3.18
CA VAL A 150 8.83 -6.78 -3.62
C VAL A 150 9.67 -8.04 -3.45
N GLU A 151 9.25 -8.87 -2.52
CA GLU A 151 9.74 -10.24 -2.31
C GLU A 151 8.83 -11.23 -3.03
N ASN A 152 9.30 -12.45 -3.25
CA ASN A 152 8.46 -13.54 -3.75
C ASN A 152 8.72 -14.85 -2.99
N LEU A 153 7.98 -15.91 -3.31
CA LEU A 153 8.13 -17.19 -2.60
C LEU A 153 9.49 -17.86 -2.82
N ASN A 154 10.27 -17.44 -3.82
CA ASN A 154 11.63 -17.97 -4.02
C ASN A 154 12.60 -17.49 -2.92
N ASP A 155 12.30 -16.38 -2.25
CA ASP A 155 13.02 -15.90 -1.07
C ASP A 155 12.72 -16.75 0.19
N TYR A 156 11.69 -17.62 0.12
CA TYR A 156 11.18 -18.44 1.21
C TYR A 156 11.07 -19.92 0.79
N PRO A 157 12.20 -20.63 0.65
CA PRO A 157 12.20 -22.02 0.17
C PRO A 157 11.49 -23.00 1.12
N ASP A 158 11.46 -22.69 2.42
CA ASP A 158 10.87 -23.55 3.45
C ASP A 158 9.34 -23.41 3.59
N LEU A 159 8.73 -22.43 2.90
CA LEU A 159 7.28 -22.29 2.92
C LEU A 159 6.60 -23.40 2.10
N PRO A 160 5.52 -24.00 2.62
CA PRO A 160 4.80 -25.04 1.92
C PRO A 160 4.13 -24.49 0.66
N GLU A 161 3.97 -25.36 -0.34
CA GLU A 161 3.14 -25.04 -1.49
C GLU A 161 1.66 -25.05 -1.07
N VAL A 162 0.96 -23.94 -1.34
CA VAL A 162 -0.47 -23.82 -1.03
C VAL A 162 -1.26 -24.43 -2.19
N ALA A 163 -1.98 -25.52 -1.93
CA ALA A 163 -2.78 -26.18 -2.93
C ALA A 163 -3.98 -25.32 -3.36
N GLU A 164 -4.09 -25.04 -4.66
CA GLU A 164 -5.24 -24.36 -5.28
C GLU A 164 -6.43 -25.33 -5.36
N THR A 165 -7.30 -25.28 -4.35
CA THR A 165 -8.47 -26.16 -4.23
C THR A 165 -9.81 -25.45 -4.53
N GLY A 166 -9.76 -24.14 -4.77
CA GLY A 166 -10.92 -23.33 -5.11
C GLY A 166 -11.40 -23.58 -6.53
N MET A 167 -12.66 -23.22 -6.78
CA MET A 167 -13.30 -23.32 -8.09
C MET A 167 -13.35 -21.96 -8.81
N THR A 168 -12.95 -20.89 -8.12
CA THR A 168 -12.86 -19.53 -8.63
C THR A 168 -11.45 -18.95 -8.44
N PHE A 169 -11.11 -17.92 -9.23
CA PHE A 169 -9.84 -17.21 -9.10
C PHE A 169 -9.73 -16.53 -7.73
N GLU A 170 -10.81 -15.93 -7.23
CA GLU A 170 -10.84 -15.32 -5.89
C GLU A 170 -10.54 -16.33 -4.77
N GLU A 171 -11.19 -17.50 -4.77
CA GLU A 171 -10.96 -18.52 -3.75
C GLU A 171 -9.49 -18.97 -3.71
N ASN A 172 -8.88 -19.20 -4.88
CA ASN A 172 -7.48 -19.59 -4.97
C ASN A 172 -6.53 -18.46 -4.54
N ALA A 173 -6.80 -17.22 -4.97
CA ALA A 173 -5.99 -16.07 -4.59
C ALA A 173 -6.09 -15.80 -3.08
N ARG A 174 -7.29 -15.85 -2.49
CA ARG A 174 -7.48 -15.71 -1.03
C ARG A 174 -6.75 -16.79 -0.26
N LEU A 175 -6.95 -18.06 -0.64
CA LEU A 175 -6.30 -19.18 0.02
C LEU A 175 -4.76 -19.02 0.02
N LYS A 176 -4.17 -18.61 -1.11
CA LYS A 176 -2.73 -18.31 -1.20
C LYS A 176 -2.33 -17.12 -0.32
N ALA A 177 -2.99 -15.97 -0.46
CA ALA A 177 -2.62 -14.74 0.23
C ALA A 177 -2.73 -14.89 1.75
N GLU A 178 -3.86 -15.38 2.23
CA GLU A 178 -4.17 -15.50 3.65
C GLU A 178 -3.28 -16.54 4.33
N THR A 179 -3.07 -17.70 3.70
CA THR A 179 -2.20 -18.75 4.26
C THR A 179 -0.76 -18.25 4.39
N ILE A 180 -0.20 -17.66 3.33
CA ILE A 180 1.18 -17.16 3.37
C ILE A 180 1.31 -15.99 4.33
N SER A 181 0.30 -15.11 4.40
CA SER A 181 0.30 -13.98 5.33
C SER A 181 0.29 -14.46 6.78
N GLN A 182 -0.52 -15.46 7.12
CA GLN A 182 -0.55 -16.07 8.44
C GLN A 182 0.79 -16.74 8.81
N LEU A 183 1.41 -17.46 7.86
CA LEU A 183 2.68 -18.15 8.10
C LEU A 183 3.87 -17.19 8.27
N THR A 184 3.86 -16.06 7.58
CA THR A 184 5.00 -15.13 7.52
C THR A 184 4.83 -13.90 8.43
N GLY A 185 3.60 -13.59 8.84
CA GLY A 185 3.27 -12.32 9.50
C GLY A 185 3.39 -11.09 8.59
N LYS A 186 3.57 -11.28 7.28
CA LYS A 186 3.78 -10.20 6.31
C LYS A 186 2.49 -9.85 5.57
N MET A 187 2.48 -8.65 4.97
CA MET A 187 1.51 -8.29 3.94
C MET A 187 1.83 -9.05 2.66
N VAL A 188 0.85 -9.77 2.15
CA VAL A 188 0.99 -10.68 1.01
C VAL A 188 0.02 -10.28 -0.09
N LEU A 189 0.50 -10.23 -1.32
CA LEU A 189 -0.32 -10.20 -2.52
C LEU A 189 -0.33 -11.59 -3.17
N ALA A 190 -1.50 -12.17 -3.40
CA ALA A 190 -1.65 -13.29 -4.31
C ALA A 190 -2.34 -12.87 -5.60
N ASP A 191 -1.95 -13.51 -6.69
CA ASP A 191 -2.58 -13.41 -8.00
C ASP A 191 -3.06 -14.81 -8.39
N ASP A 192 -4.34 -14.92 -8.72
CA ASP A 192 -4.84 -16.03 -9.51
C ASP A 192 -5.37 -15.51 -10.84
N SER A 193 -4.80 -16.02 -11.93
CA SER A 193 -5.05 -15.51 -13.27
C SER A 193 -5.14 -16.64 -14.27
N GLY A 194 -5.97 -16.44 -15.29
CA GLY A 194 -6.24 -17.44 -16.31
C GLY A 194 -6.84 -16.86 -17.56
N LEU A 195 -6.81 -17.66 -18.62
CA LEU A 195 -7.49 -17.38 -19.88
C LEU A 195 -8.88 -18.02 -19.83
N GLN A 196 -9.90 -17.26 -20.20
CA GLN A 196 -11.26 -17.73 -20.35
C GLN A 196 -11.68 -17.54 -21.80
N VAL A 197 -12.07 -18.63 -22.48
CA VAL A 197 -12.51 -18.60 -23.88
C VAL A 197 -14.00 -18.87 -23.94
N ASP A 198 -14.74 -17.95 -24.54
CA ASP A 198 -16.20 -17.90 -24.40
C ASP A 198 -16.88 -19.13 -25.02
N VAL A 199 -16.44 -19.53 -26.22
CA VAL A 199 -16.96 -20.72 -26.92
C VAL A 199 -16.65 -22.04 -26.20
N LEU A 200 -15.64 -22.05 -25.33
CA LEU A 200 -15.29 -23.19 -24.48
C LEU A 200 -15.96 -23.12 -23.09
N GLY A 201 -16.95 -22.25 -22.92
CA GLY A 201 -17.64 -22.06 -21.64
C GLY A 201 -16.73 -21.50 -20.54
N GLY A 202 -15.72 -20.71 -20.92
CA GLY A 202 -14.76 -20.12 -20.00
C GLY A 202 -13.53 -20.99 -19.70
N LEU A 203 -13.42 -22.19 -20.29
CA LEU A 203 -12.18 -22.95 -20.24
C LEU A 203 -11.07 -22.23 -21.05
N PRO A 204 -9.78 -22.34 -20.64
CA PRO A 204 -9.28 -23.16 -19.53
C PRO A 204 -9.51 -22.63 -18.11
N GLY A 205 -9.85 -21.35 -17.91
CA GLY A 205 -10.22 -20.78 -16.61
C GLY A 205 -9.15 -21.01 -15.52
N VAL A 206 -9.58 -21.41 -14.32
CA VAL A 206 -8.67 -21.73 -13.19
C VAL A 206 -7.68 -22.87 -13.48
N TRP A 207 -7.90 -23.64 -14.55
CA TRP A 207 -6.98 -24.70 -14.99
C TRP A 207 -5.95 -24.22 -16.02
N SER A 208 -5.86 -22.91 -16.28
CA SER A 208 -4.99 -22.32 -17.30
C SER A 208 -3.54 -22.84 -17.30
N ALA A 209 -2.90 -22.97 -16.13
CA ALA A 209 -1.53 -23.47 -16.03
C ALA A 209 -1.39 -24.98 -16.31
N ARG A 210 -2.48 -25.73 -16.17
CA ARG A 210 -2.53 -27.20 -16.23
C ARG A 210 -3.54 -27.70 -17.26
N PHE A 211 -3.81 -26.90 -18.29
CA PHE A 211 -4.88 -27.20 -19.25
C PHE A 211 -4.59 -28.48 -20.02
N ALA A 212 -3.34 -28.67 -20.45
CA ALA A 212 -2.86 -29.91 -21.08
C ALA A 212 -2.52 -31.02 -20.09
N GLY A 213 -2.65 -30.78 -18.77
CA GLY A 213 -2.37 -31.73 -17.70
C GLY A 213 -1.47 -31.15 -16.61
N VAL A 214 -1.27 -31.93 -15.55
CA VAL A 214 -0.35 -31.57 -14.46
C VAL A 214 1.08 -31.50 -15.00
N GLY A 215 1.79 -30.40 -14.75
CA GLY A 215 3.15 -30.18 -15.23
C GLY A 215 3.25 -29.77 -16.71
N ALA A 216 2.13 -29.40 -17.33
CA ALA A 216 2.12 -28.91 -18.71
C ALA A 216 2.95 -27.63 -18.87
N THR A 217 3.69 -27.57 -19.98
CA THR A 217 4.39 -26.38 -20.43
C THR A 217 3.43 -25.40 -21.13
N ASP A 218 3.84 -24.14 -21.25
CA ASP A 218 3.09 -23.12 -22.00
C ASP A 218 2.80 -23.57 -23.45
N ALA A 219 3.77 -24.23 -24.09
CA ALA A 219 3.63 -24.75 -25.45
C ALA A 219 2.56 -25.86 -25.55
N GLU A 220 2.53 -26.81 -24.60
CA GLU A 220 1.53 -27.88 -24.57
C GLU A 220 0.13 -27.34 -24.30
N ASN A 221 0.01 -26.37 -23.39
CA ASN A 221 -1.23 -25.66 -23.11
C ASN A 221 -1.75 -24.92 -24.35
N ASN A 222 -0.86 -24.24 -25.09
CA ASN A 222 -1.18 -23.56 -26.35
C ASN A 222 -1.63 -24.54 -27.45
N ILE A 223 -0.94 -25.67 -27.60
CA ILE A 223 -1.32 -26.72 -28.57
C ILE A 223 -2.71 -27.27 -28.25
N LYS A 224 -2.98 -27.57 -26.98
CA LYS A 224 -4.32 -28.04 -26.57
C LYS A 224 -5.39 -27.00 -26.85
N LEU A 225 -5.13 -25.73 -26.53
CA LEU A 225 -6.09 -24.65 -26.81
C LEU A 225 -6.43 -24.54 -28.29
N LEU A 226 -5.42 -24.60 -29.16
CA LEU A 226 -5.64 -24.60 -30.60
C LEU A 226 -6.42 -25.83 -31.08
N HIS A 227 -6.16 -27.00 -30.48
CA HIS A 227 -6.90 -28.23 -30.77
C HIS A 227 -8.39 -28.12 -30.41
N GLU A 228 -8.71 -27.62 -29.21
CA GLU A 228 -10.11 -27.41 -28.79
C GLU A 228 -10.85 -26.38 -29.68
N LEU A 229 -10.10 -25.45 -30.27
CA LEU A 229 -10.62 -24.42 -31.18
C LEU A 229 -10.52 -24.76 -32.66
N ALA A 230 -10.11 -25.99 -33.03
CA ALA A 230 -9.82 -26.36 -34.42
C ALA A 230 -11.01 -26.20 -35.37
N MET A 231 -12.24 -26.29 -34.85
CA MET A 231 -13.49 -26.14 -35.62
C MET A 231 -14.10 -24.73 -35.53
N VAL A 232 -13.44 -23.80 -34.83
CA VAL A 232 -13.88 -22.41 -34.68
C VAL A 232 -13.07 -21.54 -35.65
N PHE A 233 -13.57 -21.39 -36.87
CA PHE A 233 -12.84 -20.74 -37.96
C PHE A 233 -12.92 -19.20 -37.91
N ASP A 234 -14.07 -18.66 -37.54
CA ASP A 234 -14.32 -17.22 -37.53
C ASP A 234 -13.71 -16.58 -36.27
N ILE A 235 -12.86 -15.57 -36.44
CA ILE A 235 -12.15 -14.94 -35.31
C ILE A 235 -13.09 -14.33 -34.26
N LYS A 236 -14.22 -13.78 -34.69
CA LYS A 236 -15.27 -13.22 -33.81
C LYS A 236 -15.84 -14.25 -32.83
N ASP A 237 -15.81 -15.54 -33.18
CA ASP A 237 -16.34 -16.65 -32.37
C ASP A 237 -15.26 -17.24 -31.45
N ARG A 238 -14.04 -16.69 -31.50
CA ARG A 238 -12.89 -17.05 -30.65
C ARG A 238 -12.63 -15.98 -29.59
N SER A 239 -13.67 -15.27 -29.16
CA SER A 239 -13.57 -14.27 -28.10
C SER A 239 -13.08 -14.92 -26.81
N ALA A 240 -12.20 -14.19 -26.13
CA ALA A 240 -11.58 -14.62 -24.90
C ALA A 240 -11.22 -13.41 -24.04
N HIS A 241 -10.97 -13.66 -22.76
CA HIS A 241 -10.39 -12.66 -21.88
C HIS A 241 -9.35 -13.33 -20.98
N PHE A 242 -8.30 -12.58 -20.69
CA PHE A 242 -7.52 -12.88 -19.51
C PHE A 242 -8.19 -12.27 -18.29
N HIS A 243 -8.36 -13.06 -17.25
CA HIS A 243 -8.84 -12.64 -15.96
C HIS A 243 -7.71 -12.67 -14.94
N THR A 244 -7.74 -11.77 -13.96
CA THR A 244 -6.95 -11.86 -12.73
C THR A 244 -7.77 -11.39 -11.54
N THR A 245 -7.67 -12.15 -10.46
CA THR A 245 -8.03 -11.72 -9.12
C THR A 245 -6.76 -11.48 -8.32
N LEU A 246 -6.61 -10.25 -7.82
CA LEU A 246 -5.57 -9.88 -6.88
C LEU A 246 -6.16 -9.83 -5.47
N VAL A 247 -5.50 -10.51 -4.54
CA VAL A 247 -5.86 -10.49 -3.12
C VAL A 247 -4.68 -9.99 -2.30
N VAL A 248 -4.89 -8.91 -1.54
CA VAL A 248 -3.94 -8.47 -0.50
C VAL A 248 -4.45 -8.94 0.86
N ALA A 249 -3.62 -9.70 1.56
CA ALA A 249 -3.86 -10.14 2.92
C ALA A 249 -2.78 -9.58 3.86
N SER A 250 -3.15 -9.34 5.11
CA SER A 250 -2.25 -9.00 6.21
C SER A 250 -2.83 -9.59 7.49
N PRO A 251 -2.02 -9.95 8.50
CA PRO A 251 -2.54 -10.48 9.75
C PRO A 251 -3.58 -9.52 10.37
N ASP A 252 -4.66 -10.11 10.90
CA ASP A 252 -5.73 -9.40 11.62
C ASP A 252 -6.47 -8.33 10.79
N LYS A 253 -6.44 -8.45 9.46
CA LYS A 253 -7.21 -7.60 8.53
C LYS A 253 -8.02 -8.44 7.55
N GLU A 254 -9.22 -7.97 7.23
CA GLU A 254 -10.01 -8.53 6.12
C GLU A 254 -9.26 -8.32 4.79
N SER A 255 -9.12 -9.39 4.00
CA SER A 255 -8.37 -9.33 2.74
C SER A 255 -9.04 -8.41 1.72
N LEU A 256 -8.23 -7.61 1.04
CA LEU A 256 -8.65 -6.74 -0.05
C LEU A 256 -8.64 -7.52 -1.36
N VAL A 257 -9.72 -7.43 -2.13
CA VAL A 257 -9.85 -8.14 -3.41
C VAL A 257 -10.18 -7.15 -4.52
N VAL A 258 -9.47 -7.29 -5.64
CA VAL A 258 -9.78 -6.58 -6.89
C VAL A 258 -9.60 -7.51 -8.07
N GLU A 259 -10.38 -7.27 -9.12
CA GLU A 259 -10.38 -8.10 -10.32
C GLU A 259 -10.33 -7.24 -11.58
N ALA A 260 -9.74 -7.78 -12.64
CA ALA A 260 -9.82 -7.16 -13.95
C ALA A 260 -9.73 -8.18 -15.08
N ASP A 261 -10.38 -7.81 -16.18
CA ASP A 261 -10.40 -8.58 -17.41
C ASP A 261 -9.70 -7.81 -18.52
N TRP A 262 -9.03 -8.55 -19.40
CA TRP A 262 -8.48 -8.03 -20.64
C TRP A 262 -9.09 -8.80 -21.79
N SER A 263 -10.03 -8.17 -22.48
CA SER A 263 -10.76 -8.76 -23.59
C SER A 263 -9.92 -8.83 -24.87
N GLY A 264 -10.11 -9.89 -25.63
CA GLY A 264 -9.40 -10.15 -26.87
C GLY A 264 -9.96 -11.37 -27.60
N TYR A 265 -9.13 -11.96 -28.45
CA TYR A 265 -9.49 -13.13 -29.26
C TYR A 265 -8.34 -14.13 -29.31
N ILE A 266 -8.63 -15.39 -29.61
CA ILE A 266 -7.58 -16.40 -29.79
C ILE A 266 -7.14 -16.47 -31.25
N ALA A 267 -5.83 -16.30 -31.50
CA ALA A 267 -5.21 -16.43 -32.81
C ALA A 267 -5.21 -17.88 -33.32
N HIS A 268 -5.09 -18.05 -34.64
CA HIS A 268 -5.01 -19.40 -35.27
C HIS A 268 -3.63 -20.04 -35.14
N GLU A 269 -2.60 -19.22 -34.92
CA GLU A 269 -1.21 -19.62 -34.80
C GLU A 269 -0.51 -18.70 -33.80
N PRO A 270 0.50 -19.19 -33.07
CA PRO A 270 1.26 -18.37 -32.13
C PRO A 270 2.12 -17.34 -32.86
N LYS A 271 2.17 -16.11 -32.34
CA LYS A 271 3.05 -15.03 -32.81
C LYS A 271 3.71 -14.33 -31.62
N GLY A 272 4.87 -13.72 -31.85
CA GLY A 272 5.64 -13.04 -30.81
C GLY A 272 6.46 -13.97 -29.91
N GLU A 273 7.45 -13.39 -29.25
CA GLU A 273 8.41 -14.09 -28.38
C GLU A 273 8.42 -13.54 -26.95
N ASN A 274 7.69 -12.44 -26.68
CA ASN A 274 7.63 -11.84 -25.35
C ASN A 274 6.54 -12.51 -24.50
N GLY A 275 6.60 -12.28 -23.19
CA GLY A 275 5.56 -12.74 -22.27
C GLY A 275 5.66 -14.22 -21.93
N PHE A 276 4.53 -14.83 -21.56
CA PHE A 276 4.44 -16.23 -21.14
C PHE A 276 3.02 -16.80 -21.31
N GLY A 277 2.87 -18.11 -21.12
CA GLY A 277 1.56 -18.78 -21.18
C GLY A 277 0.90 -18.64 -22.55
N TYR A 278 -0.33 -18.14 -22.55
CA TYR A 278 -1.15 -17.95 -23.76
C TYR A 278 -0.90 -16.61 -24.48
N ASP A 279 0.09 -15.81 -24.04
CA ASP A 279 0.42 -14.52 -24.68
C ASP A 279 0.63 -14.62 -26.20
N PRO A 280 1.28 -15.68 -26.75
CA PRO A 280 1.45 -15.82 -28.20
C PRO A 280 0.16 -16.09 -28.98
N LEU A 281 -0.92 -16.48 -28.30
CA LEU A 281 -2.21 -16.76 -28.91
C LEU A 281 -3.26 -15.68 -28.63
N PHE A 282 -3.03 -14.79 -27.67
CA PHE A 282 -4.02 -13.81 -27.23
C PHE A 282 -3.91 -12.51 -28.03
N LEU A 283 -4.86 -12.25 -28.93
CA LEU A 283 -4.94 -11.04 -29.73
C LEU A 283 -5.50 -9.88 -28.92
N VAL A 284 -4.83 -8.73 -29.02
CA VAL A 284 -5.13 -7.54 -28.25
C VAL A 284 -5.92 -6.53 -29.09
N GLY A 285 -7.18 -6.30 -28.69
CA GLY A 285 -8.08 -5.38 -29.38
C GLY A 285 -8.23 -5.70 -30.87
N GLU A 286 -8.36 -4.67 -31.69
CA GLU A 286 -8.47 -4.79 -33.16
C GLU A 286 -7.11 -4.65 -33.87
N THR A 287 -6.00 -4.66 -33.11
CA THR A 287 -4.66 -4.35 -33.65
C THR A 287 -4.07 -5.47 -34.52
N GLY A 288 -4.63 -6.68 -34.42
CA GLY A 288 -4.10 -7.88 -35.07
C GLY A 288 -2.80 -8.42 -34.46
N LYS A 289 -2.29 -7.78 -33.40
CA LYS A 289 -1.11 -8.23 -32.65
C LYS A 289 -1.51 -9.12 -31.48
N THR A 290 -0.68 -10.11 -31.21
CA THR A 290 -0.74 -10.93 -30.01
C THR A 290 -0.09 -10.21 -28.83
N SER A 291 -0.45 -10.58 -27.59
CA SER A 291 0.16 -10.05 -26.36
C SER A 291 1.68 -10.27 -26.35
N ALA A 292 2.16 -11.38 -26.91
CA ALA A 292 3.59 -11.67 -27.03
C ALA A 292 4.34 -10.82 -28.08
N GLU A 293 3.64 -10.07 -28.93
CA GLU A 293 4.23 -9.08 -29.84
C GLU A 293 4.31 -7.69 -29.21
N LEU A 294 3.67 -7.49 -28.05
CA LEU A 294 3.77 -6.24 -27.31
C LEU A 294 5.11 -6.17 -26.57
N THR A 295 5.63 -4.96 -26.45
CA THR A 295 6.69 -4.66 -25.48
C THR A 295 6.17 -4.83 -24.05
N ILE A 296 7.08 -5.02 -23.09
CA ILE A 296 6.71 -5.11 -21.68
C ILE A 296 6.05 -3.81 -21.18
N GLU A 297 6.43 -2.65 -21.73
CA GLU A 297 5.79 -1.36 -21.45
C GLU A 297 4.34 -1.32 -21.96
N GLU A 298 4.10 -1.70 -23.22
CA GLU A 298 2.75 -1.73 -23.80
C GLU A 298 1.86 -2.72 -23.07
N LYS A 299 2.37 -3.91 -22.73
CA LYS A 299 1.61 -4.92 -21.97
C LYS A 299 1.26 -4.39 -20.57
N ASN A 300 2.20 -3.80 -19.85
CA ASN A 300 1.99 -3.24 -18.52
C ASN A 300 1.12 -1.97 -18.50
N ALA A 301 0.72 -1.43 -19.66
CA ALA A 301 -0.21 -0.31 -19.74
C ALA A 301 -1.67 -0.76 -19.86
N GLN A 302 -1.94 -1.99 -20.32
CA GLN A 302 -3.30 -2.41 -20.69
C GLN A 302 -3.69 -3.83 -20.27
N SER A 303 -2.76 -4.66 -19.81
CA SER A 303 -3.06 -6.04 -19.41
C SER A 303 -4.03 -6.10 -18.24
N HIS A 304 -4.66 -7.26 -18.07
CA HIS A 304 -5.52 -7.57 -16.93
C HIS A 304 -4.80 -7.30 -15.60
N ARG A 305 -3.51 -7.67 -15.45
CA ARG A 305 -2.73 -7.35 -14.23
C ARG A 305 -2.49 -5.87 -14.05
N ALA A 306 -2.17 -5.14 -15.12
CA ALA A 306 -1.99 -3.69 -15.05
C ALA A 306 -3.28 -3.00 -14.58
N GLN A 307 -4.42 -3.39 -15.16
CA GLN A 307 -5.74 -2.88 -14.78
C GLN A 307 -6.11 -3.26 -13.34
N ALA A 308 -5.86 -4.51 -12.92
CA ALA A 308 -6.13 -4.93 -11.55
C ALA A 308 -5.27 -4.19 -10.54
N VAL A 309 -3.98 -3.94 -10.85
CA VAL A 309 -3.13 -3.13 -9.97
C VAL A 309 -3.59 -1.67 -9.93
N GLN A 310 -4.06 -1.08 -11.05
CA GLN A 310 -4.65 0.26 -11.02
C GLN A 310 -5.86 0.31 -10.08
N LYS A 311 -6.80 -0.64 -10.21
CA LYS A 311 -7.93 -0.77 -9.29
C LYS A 311 -7.49 -0.97 -7.84
N LEU A 312 -6.47 -1.82 -7.62
CA LEU A 312 -5.90 -2.04 -6.29
C LEU A 312 -5.45 -0.72 -5.68
N MET A 313 -4.73 0.11 -6.43
CA MET A 313 -4.18 1.36 -5.93
C MET A 313 -5.22 2.41 -5.57
N GLU A 314 -6.40 2.35 -6.16
CA GLU A 314 -7.52 3.24 -5.79
C GLU A 314 -8.05 2.93 -4.39
N VAL A 315 -8.05 1.65 -4.00
CA VAL A 315 -8.66 1.18 -2.73
C VAL A 315 -7.63 0.85 -1.64
N PHE A 316 -6.37 0.62 -2.02
CA PHE A 316 -5.31 0.18 -1.13
C PHE A 316 -4.99 1.15 0.02
N PRO A 317 -4.87 2.49 -0.19
CA PRO A 317 -4.62 3.42 0.92
C PRO A 317 -5.72 3.42 2.00
N ALA A 318 -6.98 3.30 1.57
CA ALA A 318 -8.11 3.20 2.48
C ALA A 318 -8.09 1.88 3.25
N TRP A 319 -7.70 0.78 2.59
CA TRP A 319 -7.52 -0.51 3.25
C TRP A 319 -6.36 -0.52 4.25
N GLN A 320 -5.22 0.10 3.91
CA GLN A 320 -4.03 0.14 4.76
C GLN A 320 -4.29 0.93 6.06
N SER A 321 -5.07 2.01 5.98
CA SER A 321 -5.40 2.88 7.13
C SER A 321 -6.45 2.30 8.08
N LYS A 322 -7.21 1.28 7.67
CA LYS A 322 -8.09 0.53 8.59
C LYS A 322 -7.22 -0.14 9.66
N GLN A 323 -7.51 0.17 10.92
CA GLN A 323 -6.88 -0.50 12.06
C GLN A 323 -7.28 -1.98 12.04
N SER A 324 -6.33 -2.85 12.35
CA SER A 324 -6.62 -4.25 12.63
C SER A 324 -7.67 -4.32 13.75
N SER A 325 -8.70 -5.12 13.54
CA SER A 325 -9.81 -5.26 14.50
C SER A 325 -9.39 -6.03 15.74
#